data_AF-A0A927A4W1-F1
#
_entry.id   AF-A0A927A4W1-F1
#
_cell.length_a   1.000
_cell.length_b   1.000
_cell.length_c   1.000
_cell.angle_alpha   90.00
_cell.angle_beta   90.00
_cell.angle_gamma   90.00
#
_symmetry.space_group_name_H-M   'P 1'
#
loop_
_entity.id
_entity.type
_entity.pdbx_description
1 polymer ?
#
loop_
_entity_poly.entity_id
_entity_poly.type
_entity_poly.pdbx_seq_one_letter_code
_entity_poly.pdbx_strand_id
1 'polypeptide(L)'
;MLTTESLTAAESQLAHNLAITLVKEETDVNELGKVIAYLRSIATSPDAGRRFFSYLKTLVTNGRQIGHSGRTAGYYRSIERACNQYLQNEQANAQTMLKILGWAMRLMRYYKVTPIEELAISPSPQAEQVSERQAEIAKVTTTLKFTVGQILDATVTAKKGNKVTYQILGTIKLTEKEPKKADSLKEEQVVKVEILELKEDGIIKKIRLID
;
A
#
# COMPACT_ATOMS: atom_id res chain seq x y z
N MET A 1 -28.89 15.91 16.85
CA MET A 1 -28.80 14.44 17.02
C MET A 1 -27.44 14.01 16.51
N LEU A 2 -26.55 13.54 17.39
CA LEU A 2 -25.31 12.87 16.98
C LEU A 2 -25.71 11.46 16.53
N THR A 3 -25.88 11.25 15.23
CA THR A 3 -25.94 9.89 14.66
C THR A 3 -24.61 9.21 15.01
N THR A 4 -24.63 8.34 16.01
CA THR A 4 -23.57 7.35 16.18
C THR A 4 -23.68 6.41 14.99
N GLU A 5 -22.96 6.72 13.90
CA GLU A 5 -22.84 5.79 12.78
C GLU A 5 -22.13 4.53 13.30
N SER A 6 -22.90 3.48 13.52
CA SER A 6 -22.39 2.18 13.93
C SER A 6 -21.64 1.55 12.75
N LEU A 7 -20.49 0.95 13.04
CA LEU A 7 -19.77 0.16 12.05
C LEU A 7 -20.58 -1.09 11.71
N THR A 8 -20.54 -1.49 10.44
CA THR A 8 -20.90 -2.85 10.06
C THR A 8 -19.94 -3.87 10.70
N ALA A 9 -20.31 -5.15 10.71
CA ALA A 9 -19.42 -6.21 11.21
C ALA A 9 -18.06 -6.23 10.50
N ALA A 10 -18.06 -6.04 9.17
CA ALA A 10 -16.84 -5.97 8.37
C ALA A 10 -15.97 -4.77 8.75
N GLU A 11 -16.55 -3.56 8.81
CA GLU A 11 -15.81 -2.35 9.18
C GLU A 11 -15.29 -2.41 10.64
N SER A 12 -16.05 -3.03 11.54
CA SER A 12 -15.63 -3.29 12.93
C SER A 12 -14.41 -4.21 12.98
N GLN A 13 -14.41 -5.29 12.19
CA GLN A 13 -13.27 -6.20 12.09
C GLN A 13 -12.04 -5.50 11.51
N LEU A 14 -12.21 -4.65 10.49
CA LEU A 14 -11.11 -3.86 9.93
C LEU A 14 -10.53 -2.89 10.98
N ALA A 15 -11.38 -2.19 11.73
CA ALA A 15 -10.95 -1.29 12.80
C ALA A 15 -10.19 -2.03 13.90
N HIS A 16 -10.68 -3.21 14.29
CA HIS A 16 -10.06 -4.09 15.28
C HIS A 16 -8.68 -4.57 14.83
N ASN A 17 -8.58 -5.13 13.62
CA ASN A 17 -7.33 -5.65 13.07
C ASN A 17 -6.28 -4.54 12.88
N LEU A 18 -6.70 -3.36 12.43
CA LEU A 18 -5.83 -2.20 12.30
C LEU A 18 -5.32 -1.74 13.68
N ALA A 19 -6.19 -1.68 14.69
CA ALA A 19 -5.80 -1.27 16.04
C ALA A 19 -4.80 -2.24 16.68
N ILE A 20 -5.05 -3.55 16.62
CA ILE A 20 -4.14 -4.57 17.18
C ILE A 20 -2.78 -4.50 16.49
N THR A 21 -2.75 -4.42 15.16
CA THR A 21 -1.51 -4.33 14.39
C THR A 21 -0.68 -3.14 14.84
N LEU A 22 -1.29 -1.95 14.92
CA LEU A 22 -0.58 -0.73 15.33
C LEU A 22 -0.14 -0.75 16.80
N VAL A 23 -0.90 -1.38 17.70
CA VAL A 23 -0.51 -1.52 19.12
C VAL A 23 0.65 -2.49 19.27
N LYS A 24 0.63 -3.64 18.60
CA LYS A 24 1.73 -4.63 18.61
C LYS A 24 3.02 -4.06 18.04
N GLU A 25 2.91 -3.12 17.10
CA GLU A 25 4.05 -2.39 16.53
C GLU A 25 4.45 -1.15 17.34
N GLU A 26 3.91 -0.98 18.55
CA GLU A 26 4.16 0.16 19.44
C GLU A 26 3.95 1.53 18.77
N THR A 27 3.02 1.61 17.81
CA THR A 27 2.76 2.85 17.08
C THR A 27 2.14 3.90 17.98
N ASP A 28 2.62 5.15 17.86
CA ASP A 28 2.01 6.27 18.56
C ASP A 28 0.62 6.59 17.98
N VAL A 29 -0.38 6.56 18.85
CA VAL A 29 -1.78 6.87 18.52
C VAL A 29 -1.95 8.33 18.06
N ASN A 30 -1.07 9.23 18.49
CA ASN A 30 -1.09 10.62 18.05
C ASN A 30 -0.67 10.77 16.59
N GLU A 31 0.27 9.93 16.12
CA GLU A 31 0.67 9.92 14.71
C GLU A 31 -0.47 9.38 13.82
N LEU A 32 -1.20 8.36 14.28
CA LEU A 32 -2.43 7.94 13.63
C LEU A 32 -3.46 9.08 13.60
N GLY A 33 -3.60 9.84 14.70
CA GLY A 33 -4.48 11.01 14.79
C GLY A 33 -4.19 12.08 13.72
N LYS A 34 -2.91 12.37 13.44
CA LYS A 34 -2.51 13.33 12.39
C LYS A 34 -2.91 12.84 11.00
N VAL A 35 -2.73 11.55 10.74
CA VAL A 35 -3.12 10.90 9.48
C VAL A 35 -4.65 10.95 9.29
N ILE A 36 -5.43 10.70 10.34
CA ILE A 36 -6.90 10.83 10.34
C ILE A 36 -7.31 12.29 10.06
N ALA A 37 -6.65 13.26 10.69
CA ALA A 37 -6.93 14.67 10.47
C ALA A 37 -6.70 15.07 9.01
N TYR A 38 -5.64 14.56 8.37
CA TYR A 38 -5.41 14.75 6.95
C TYR A 38 -6.55 14.19 6.10
N LEU A 39 -6.94 12.92 6.28
CA LEU A 39 -8.04 12.32 5.53
C LEU A 39 -9.33 13.12 5.70
N ARG A 40 -9.63 13.56 6.92
CA ARG A 40 -10.81 14.38 7.23
C ARG A 40 -10.82 15.68 6.45
N SER A 41 -9.67 16.34 6.34
CA SER A 41 -9.55 17.60 5.59
C SER A 41 -9.82 17.46 4.09
N ILE A 42 -9.65 16.26 3.52
CA ILE A 42 -9.82 15.99 2.09
C ILE A 42 -11.01 15.09 1.78
N ALA A 43 -11.81 14.68 2.76
CA ALA A 43 -12.78 13.58 2.62
C ALA A 43 -13.90 13.85 1.60
N THR A 44 -14.17 15.12 1.28
CA THR A 44 -15.14 15.55 0.27
C THR A 44 -14.50 15.81 -1.10
N SER A 45 -13.17 15.75 -1.20
CA SER A 45 -12.46 15.94 -2.46
C SER A 45 -12.57 14.70 -3.35
N PRO A 46 -12.50 14.85 -4.68
CA PRO A 46 -12.30 13.73 -5.59
C PRO A 46 -11.06 12.91 -5.21
N ASP A 47 -11.15 11.59 -5.38
CA ASP A 47 -10.05 10.65 -5.13
C ASP A 47 -9.43 10.75 -3.72
N ALA A 48 -10.19 11.18 -2.71
CA ALA A 48 -9.70 11.41 -1.36
C ALA A 48 -8.95 10.20 -0.77
N GLY A 49 -9.46 8.97 -0.96
CA GLY A 49 -8.78 7.75 -0.52
C GLY A 49 -7.43 7.54 -1.21
N ARG A 50 -7.33 7.71 -2.53
CA ARG A 50 -6.05 7.59 -3.26
C ARG A 50 -5.03 8.66 -2.82
N ARG A 51 -5.50 9.89 -2.61
CA ARG A 51 -4.68 11.00 -2.10
C ARG A 51 -4.17 10.72 -0.69
N PHE A 52 -5.00 10.12 0.16
CA PHE A 52 -4.60 9.63 1.48
C PHE A 52 -3.47 8.61 1.44
N PHE A 53 -3.58 7.57 0.59
CA PHE A 53 -2.49 6.60 0.44
C PHE A 53 -1.21 7.23 -0.12
N SER A 54 -1.34 8.20 -1.03
CA SER A 54 -0.19 8.95 -1.56
C SER A 54 0.47 9.80 -0.48
N TYR A 55 -0.32 10.40 0.41
CA TYR A 55 0.17 11.13 1.57
C TYR A 55 0.91 10.22 2.55
N LEU A 56 0.40 9.03 2.84
CA LEU A 56 1.09 8.04 3.69
C LEU A 56 2.46 7.65 3.14
N LYS A 57 2.56 7.40 1.83
CA LYS A 57 3.85 7.14 1.16
C LYS A 57 4.80 8.32 1.27
N THR A 58 4.27 9.54 1.19
CA THR A 58 5.06 10.77 1.34
C THR A 58 5.60 10.89 2.77
N LEU A 59 4.79 10.58 3.78
CA LEU A 59 5.22 10.56 5.18
C LEU A 59 6.29 9.49 5.45
N VAL A 60 6.17 8.30 4.84
CA VAL A 60 7.21 7.27 4.94
C VAL A 60 8.52 7.74 4.32
N THR A 61 8.45 8.33 3.13
CA THR A 61 9.63 8.80 2.37
C THR A 61 10.34 9.95 3.08
N ASN A 62 9.58 10.91 3.59
CA ASN A 62 10.11 12.15 4.18
C ASN A 62 10.13 12.12 5.71
N GLY A 63 9.74 11.02 6.35
CA GLY A 63 9.52 10.94 7.80
C GLY A 63 10.75 11.25 8.65
N ARG A 64 11.96 11.06 8.10
CA ARG A 64 13.23 11.46 8.76
C ARG A 64 13.40 12.98 8.85
N GLN A 65 12.82 13.74 7.93
CA GLN A 65 12.89 15.21 7.92
C GLN A 65 11.73 15.86 8.68
N ILE A 66 10.60 15.16 8.78
CA ILE A 66 9.37 15.66 9.42
C ILE A 66 9.32 15.31 10.91
N GLY A 67 9.99 14.23 11.32
CA GLY A 67 10.03 13.79 12.71
C GLY A 67 11.11 14.49 13.52
N HIS A 68 10.76 15.02 14.68
CA HIS A 68 11.72 15.48 15.69
C HIS A 68 12.43 14.30 16.40
N SER A 69 11.91 13.08 16.25
CA SER A 69 12.49 11.85 16.80
C SER A 69 12.83 10.86 15.69
N GLY A 70 13.91 10.08 15.86
CA GLY A 70 14.25 9.00 14.92
C GLY A 70 13.19 7.88 14.82
N ARG A 71 12.22 7.84 15.74
CA ARG A 71 11.15 6.82 15.79
C ARG A 71 9.95 7.17 14.90
N THR A 72 9.75 8.44 14.56
CA THR A 72 8.57 8.92 13.80
C THR A 72 8.44 8.27 12.42
N ALA A 73 9.56 8.07 11.72
CA ALA A 73 9.56 7.36 10.44
C ALA A 73 9.13 5.88 10.56
N GLY A 74 9.37 5.25 11.72
CA GLY A 74 8.87 3.91 12.02
C GLY A 74 7.35 3.88 12.10
N TYR A 75 6.76 4.81 12.86
CA TYR A 75 5.31 4.92 13.00
C TYR A 75 4.59 5.12 11.67
N TYR A 76 5.11 5.96 10.78
CA TYR A 76 4.51 6.15 9.46
C TYR A 76 4.59 4.90 8.58
N ARG A 77 5.66 4.09 8.70
CA ARG A 77 5.75 2.79 8.00
C ARG A 77 4.71 1.80 8.52
N SER A 78 4.55 1.72 9.84
CA SER A 78 3.52 0.89 10.47
C SER A 78 2.10 1.30 10.03
N ILE A 79 1.82 2.61 10.05
CA ILE A 79 0.52 3.15 9.62
C ILE A 79 0.28 2.90 8.13
N GLU A 80 1.26 3.14 7.27
CA GLU A 80 1.13 2.93 5.82
C GLU A 80 0.87 1.45 5.50
N ARG A 81 1.63 0.54 6.10
CA ARG A 81 1.44 -0.90 5.94
C ARG A 81 0.06 -1.35 6.41
N ALA A 82 -0.35 -0.97 7.62
CA ALA A 82 -1.64 -1.36 8.17
C ALA A 82 -2.81 -0.81 7.34
N CYS A 83 -2.72 0.45 6.88
CA CYS A 83 -3.74 1.03 6.00
C CYS A 83 -3.79 0.31 4.64
N ASN A 84 -2.65 -0.06 4.05
CA ASN A 84 -2.66 -0.83 2.80
C ASN A 84 -3.30 -2.21 3.00
N GLN A 85 -3.02 -2.87 4.12
CA GLN A 85 -3.55 -4.19 4.39
C GLN A 85 -5.07 -4.17 4.63
N TYR A 86 -5.59 -3.20 5.37
CA TYR A 86 -6.98 -3.23 5.84
C TYR A 86 -7.91 -2.25 5.14
N LEU A 87 -7.41 -1.21 4.47
CA LEU A 87 -8.24 -0.14 3.89
C LEU A 87 -8.08 0.01 2.37
N GLN A 88 -7.28 -0.83 1.71
CA GLN A 88 -7.06 -0.69 0.26
C GLN A 88 -8.36 -0.82 -0.55
N ASN A 89 -9.27 -1.70 -0.13
CA ASN A 89 -10.57 -1.89 -0.78
C ASN A 89 -11.55 -0.72 -0.52
N GLU A 90 -11.28 0.10 0.49
CA GLU A 90 -12.11 1.25 0.88
C GLU A 90 -11.66 2.56 0.21
N GLN A 91 -10.68 2.52 -0.70
CA GLN A 91 -10.15 3.73 -1.37
C GLN A 91 -11.20 4.57 -2.09
N ALA A 92 -12.28 3.94 -2.56
CA ALA A 92 -13.38 4.63 -3.22
C ALA A 92 -14.31 5.34 -2.22
N ASN A 93 -14.23 5.01 -0.92
CA ASN A 93 -15.12 5.51 0.12
C ASN A 93 -14.33 6.09 1.30
N ALA A 94 -13.90 7.34 1.15
CA ALA A 94 -13.14 8.06 2.17
C ALA A 94 -13.90 8.24 3.50
N GLN A 95 -15.23 8.28 3.48
CA GLN A 95 -16.04 8.37 4.69
C GLN A 95 -16.00 7.06 5.49
N THR A 96 -16.10 5.91 4.82
CA THR A 96 -15.90 4.61 5.46
C THR A 96 -14.49 4.46 6.03
N MET A 97 -13.46 4.87 5.28
CA MET A 97 -12.08 4.90 5.79
C MET A 97 -11.97 5.74 7.08
N LEU A 98 -12.60 6.92 7.13
CA LEU A 98 -12.62 7.77 8.32
C LEU A 98 -13.29 7.10 9.52
N LYS A 99 -14.42 6.42 9.31
CA LYS A 99 -15.13 5.70 10.36
C LYS A 99 -14.25 4.60 10.94
N ILE A 100 -13.68 3.75 10.06
CA ILE A 100 -12.82 2.64 10.47
C ILE A 100 -11.59 3.16 11.24
N LEU A 101 -10.90 4.17 10.71
CA LEU A 101 -9.71 4.74 11.36
C LEU A 101 -10.04 5.42 12.70
N GLY A 102 -11.18 6.12 12.78
CA GLY A 102 -11.64 6.76 14.01
C GLY A 102 -11.90 5.75 15.14
N TRP A 103 -12.53 4.62 14.79
CA TRP A 103 -12.72 3.51 15.72
C TRP A 103 -11.41 2.80 16.06
N ALA A 104 -10.54 2.55 15.08
CA ALA A 104 -9.24 1.95 15.33
C ALA A 104 -8.40 2.78 16.31
N MET A 105 -8.39 4.12 16.18
CA MET A 105 -7.71 5.01 17.13
C MET A 105 -8.28 4.89 18.56
N ARG A 106 -9.60 4.74 18.72
CA ARG A 106 -10.23 4.49 20.02
C ARG A 106 -9.80 3.13 20.59
N LEU A 107 -9.84 2.09 19.76
CA LEU A 107 -9.42 0.74 20.13
C LEU A 107 -7.94 0.66 20.50
N MET A 108 -7.05 1.38 19.79
CA MET A 108 -5.63 1.47 20.16
C MET A 108 -5.44 2.01 21.59
N ARG A 109 -6.21 3.03 21.98
CA ARG A 109 -6.14 3.59 23.35
C ARG A 109 -6.61 2.56 24.37
N TYR A 110 -7.67 1.83 24.05
CA TYR A 110 -8.19 0.77 24.90
C TYR A 110 -7.19 -0.39 25.06
N TYR A 111 -6.59 -0.88 23.97
CA TYR A 111 -5.63 -1.99 24.00
C TYR A 111 -4.26 -1.62 24.58
N LYS A 112 -3.93 -0.33 24.73
CA LYS A 112 -2.70 0.09 25.43
C LYS A 112 -2.75 -0.15 26.94
N VAL A 113 -3.94 -0.27 27.53
CA VAL A 113 -4.14 -0.40 28.98
C VAL A 113 -4.79 -1.72 29.39
N THR A 114 -5.12 -2.56 28.41
CA THR A 114 -5.76 -3.88 28.60
C THR A 114 -4.83 -4.96 28.04
N PRO A 115 -4.58 -6.07 28.76
CA PRO A 115 -3.75 -7.18 28.26
C PRO A 115 -4.21 -7.66 26.89
N ILE A 116 -3.26 -7.78 25.95
CA ILE A 116 -3.51 -8.13 24.54
C ILE A 116 -3.64 -9.66 24.36
N GLU A 117 -3.37 -10.46 25.41
CA GLU A 117 -3.22 -11.92 25.36
C GLU A 117 -4.45 -12.72 24.87
N GLU A 118 -5.64 -12.11 24.73
CA GLU A 118 -6.85 -12.78 24.22
C GLU A 118 -7.29 -12.34 22.81
N LEU A 119 -6.59 -11.41 22.17
CA LEU A 119 -7.06 -10.77 20.93
C LEU A 119 -6.40 -11.38 19.69
N ALA A 120 -6.95 -12.50 19.23
CA ALA A 120 -6.62 -13.06 17.92
C ALA A 120 -7.08 -12.09 16.81
N ILE A 121 -6.22 -11.87 15.81
CA ILE A 121 -6.63 -11.23 14.56
C ILE A 121 -7.59 -12.19 13.88
N SER A 122 -8.89 -11.92 13.93
CA SER A 122 -9.84 -12.73 13.18
C SER A 122 -9.67 -12.46 11.68
N PRO A 123 -9.52 -13.50 10.85
CA PRO A 123 -9.49 -13.32 9.41
C PRO A 123 -10.80 -12.68 8.95
N SER A 124 -10.68 -11.52 8.30
CA SER A 124 -11.80 -10.98 7.52
C SER A 124 -11.80 -11.69 6.16
N PRO A 125 -12.96 -12.10 5.62
CA PRO A 125 -13.06 -12.63 4.26
C PRO A 125 -12.43 -11.71 3.20
N GLN A 126 -12.37 -10.40 3.48
CA GLN A 126 -11.79 -9.38 2.59
C GLN A 126 -10.26 -9.25 2.78
N ALA A 127 -9.73 -9.56 3.97
CA ALA A 127 -8.30 -9.59 4.23
C ALA A 127 -7.65 -10.85 3.67
N GLU A 128 -8.37 -11.98 3.63
CA GLU A 128 -7.93 -13.21 2.96
C GLU A 128 -7.73 -13.00 1.45
N GLN A 129 -8.64 -12.30 0.76
CA GLN A 129 -8.49 -12.02 -0.68
C GLN A 129 -7.32 -11.06 -1.00
N VAL A 130 -7.04 -10.09 -0.12
CA VAL A 130 -5.88 -9.19 -0.29
C VAL A 130 -4.59 -9.91 0.10
N SER A 131 -4.62 -10.74 1.14
CA SER A 131 -3.51 -11.60 1.57
C SER A 131 -3.17 -12.65 0.53
N GLU A 132 -4.14 -13.25 -0.16
CA GLU A 132 -3.90 -14.16 -1.28
C GLU A 132 -3.28 -13.44 -2.46
N ARG A 133 -3.81 -12.27 -2.88
CA ARG A 133 -3.20 -11.47 -3.95
C ARG A 133 -1.81 -10.96 -3.59
N GLN A 134 -1.59 -10.51 -2.35
CA GLN A 134 -0.29 -10.05 -1.87
C GLN A 134 0.68 -11.22 -1.61
N ALA A 135 0.18 -12.40 -1.22
CA ALA A 135 0.97 -13.62 -1.07
C ALA A 135 1.26 -14.29 -2.41
N GLU A 136 0.42 -14.10 -3.44
CA GLU A 136 0.74 -14.44 -4.82
C GLU A 136 1.82 -13.52 -5.35
N ILE A 137 1.69 -12.20 -5.17
CA ILE A 137 2.74 -11.24 -5.53
C ILE A 137 4.03 -11.55 -4.76
N ALA A 138 3.96 -11.82 -3.46
CA ALA A 138 5.13 -12.17 -2.64
C ALA A 138 5.68 -13.55 -2.99
N LYS A 139 4.87 -14.60 -3.22
CA LYS A 139 5.38 -15.93 -3.64
C LYS A 139 6.03 -15.87 -5.01
N VAL A 140 5.45 -15.15 -5.98
CA VAL A 140 6.06 -14.99 -7.31
C VAL A 140 7.38 -14.22 -7.20
N THR A 141 7.45 -13.21 -6.34
CA THR A 141 8.68 -12.41 -6.13
C THR A 141 9.73 -13.12 -5.27
N THR A 142 9.33 -14.02 -4.36
CA THR A 142 10.24 -14.72 -3.44
C THR A 142 10.77 -16.03 -4.04
N THR A 143 10.02 -16.65 -4.95
CA THR A 143 10.45 -17.92 -5.60
C THR A 143 11.33 -17.67 -6.82
N LEU A 144 11.20 -16.50 -7.48
CA LEU A 144 12.01 -16.13 -8.63
C LEU A 144 13.09 -15.13 -8.20
N LYS A 145 14.28 -15.63 -7.87
CA LYS A 145 15.46 -14.78 -7.69
C LYS A 145 15.84 -14.19 -9.05
N PHE A 146 15.49 -12.92 -9.26
CA PHE A 146 15.93 -12.20 -10.44
C PHE A 146 17.44 -11.95 -10.40
N THR A 147 18.08 -11.96 -11.55
CA THR A 147 19.48 -11.58 -11.70
C THR A 147 19.61 -10.44 -12.69
N VAL A 148 20.55 -9.52 -12.45
CA VAL A 148 20.88 -8.47 -13.41
C VAL A 148 21.40 -9.15 -14.69
N GLY A 149 20.89 -8.72 -15.85
CA GLY A 149 21.15 -9.34 -17.16
C GLY A 149 20.14 -10.43 -17.56
N GLN A 150 19.18 -10.77 -16.69
CA GLN A 150 18.14 -11.74 -17.04
C GLN A 150 17.14 -11.14 -18.04
N ILE A 151 16.85 -11.90 -19.11
CA ILE A 151 15.87 -11.55 -20.14
C ILE A 151 14.53 -12.21 -19.80
N LEU A 152 13.46 -11.43 -19.80
CA LEU A 152 12.10 -11.85 -19.49
C LEU A 152 11.12 -11.36 -20.55
N ASP A 153 10.03 -12.10 -20.73
CA ASP A 153 8.89 -11.63 -21.51
C ASP A 153 8.07 -10.64 -20.68
N ALA A 154 7.66 -9.54 -21.33
CA ALA A 154 6.87 -8.49 -20.73
C ALA A 154 5.76 -8.03 -21.69
N THR A 155 4.58 -7.77 -21.16
CA THR A 155 3.45 -7.23 -21.93
C THR A 155 3.40 -5.72 -21.78
N VAL A 156 3.31 -4.98 -22.88
CA VAL A 156 3.08 -3.54 -22.86
C VAL A 156 1.62 -3.29 -22.45
N THR A 157 1.41 -2.63 -21.32
CA THR A 157 0.05 -2.41 -20.76
C THR A 157 -0.46 -0.99 -20.92
N ALA A 158 0.44 -0.02 -21.09
CA ALA A 158 0.06 1.36 -21.31
C ALA A 158 1.19 2.14 -21.97
N LYS A 159 0.85 3.02 -22.91
CA LYS A 159 1.77 3.98 -23.51
C LYS A 159 1.28 5.40 -23.30
N LYS A 160 2.15 6.29 -22.80
CA LYS A 160 1.87 7.73 -22.67
C LYS A 160 3.06 8.55 -23.16
N GLY A 161 3.00 8.98 -24.42
CA GLY A 161 4.13 9.65 -25.08
C GLY A 161 5.33 8.71 -25.17
N ASN A 162 6.47 9.13 -24.61
CA ASN A 162 7.68 8.30 -24.54
C ASN A 162 7.74 7.38 -23.32
N LYS A 163 6.69 7.29 -22.49
CA LYS A 163 6.66 6.38 -21.34
C LYS A 163 5.88 5.14 -21.69
N VAL A 164 6.46 3.98 -21.43
CA VAL A 164 5.88 2.67 -21.71
C VAL A 164 5.82 1.88 -20.43
N THR A 165 4.67 1.29 -20.13
CA THR A 165 4.48 0.44 -18.94
C THR A 165 4.50 -1.01 -19.33
N TYR A 166 5.45 -1.76 -18.79
CA TYR A 166 5.67 -3.18 -19.01
C TYR A 166 5.12 -3.97 -17.83
N GLN A 167 4.46 -5.08 -18.11
CA GLN A 167 3.99 -6.06 -17.15
C GLN A 167 4.78 -7.35 -17.32
N ILE A 168 5.63 -7.65 -16.35
CA ILE A 168 6.45 -8.86 -16.31
C ILE A 168 5.72 -9.88 -15.43
N LEU A 169 5.61 -11.13 -15.91
CA LEU A 169 4.97 -12.23 -15.18
C LEU A 169 3.55 -11.91 -14.68
N GLY A 170 2.78 -11.14 -15.47
CA GLY A 170 1.38 -10.82 -15.16
C GLY A 170 1.15 -9.96 -13.91
N THR A 171 2.20 -9.52 -13.20
CA THR A 171 2.05 -8.89 -11.88
C THR A 171 2.96 -7.68 -11.68
N ILE A 172 4.20 -7.73 -12.17
CA ILE A 172 5.19 -6.68 -11.95
C ILE A 172 5.02 -5.60 -13.02
N LYS A 173 4.54 -4.42 -12.63
CA LYS A 173 4.38 -3.26 -13.55
C LYS A 173 5.53 -2.27 -13.39
N LEU A 174 6.24 -1.99 -14.47
CA LEU A 174 7.35 -1.05 -14.53
C LEU A 174 7.14 -0.06 -15.67
N THR A 175 7.24 1.24 -15.38
CA THR A 175 7.15 2.29 -16.40
C THR A 175 8.53 2.84 -16.71
N GLU A 176 8.98 2.62 -17.93
CA GLU A 176 10.27 3.12 -18.44
C GLU A 176 10.09 4.19 -19.51
N LYS A 177 11.10 5.05 -19.65
CA LYS A 177 11.14 6.03 -20.74
C LYS A 177 11.82 5.39 -21.96
N GLU A 178 11.08 5.31 -23.06
CA GLU A 178 11.50 4.75 -24.34
C GLU A 178 11.48 5.83 -25.43
N PRO A 179 12.42 6.79 -25.43
CA PRO A 179 12.39 7.95 -26.32
C PRO A 179 12.49 7.60 -27.81
N LYS A 180 13.07 6.45 -28.17
CA LYS A 180 13.26 6.03 -29.57
C LYS A 180 12.33 4.89 -29.99
N LYS A 181 11.88 4.08 -29.03
CA LYS A 181 11.14 2.83 -29.28
C LYS A 181 9.68 2.89 -28.85
N ALA A 182 9.26 3.92 -28.12
CA ALA A 182 7.86 4.06 -27.71
C ALA A 182 6.91 4.05 -28.92
N ASP A 183 7.31 4.63 -30.06
CA ASP A 183 6.46 4.73 -31.25
C ASP A 183 6.29 3.43 -32.02
N SER A 184 7.21 2.48 -31.87
CA SER A 184 7.10 1.14 -32.48
C SER A 184 6.32 0.14 -31.61
N LEU A 185 6.00 0.49 -30.36
CA LEU A 185 5.34 -0.42 -29.42
C LEU A 185 3.83 -0.19 -29.37
N LYS A 186 3.07 -1.29 -29.35
CA LYS A 186 1.62 -1.30 -29.21
C LYS A 186 1.22 -1.79 -27.83
N GLU A 187 0.08 -1.30 -27.33
CA GLU A 187 -0.54 -1.86 -26.13
C GLU A 187 -0.92 -3.33 -26.40
N GLU A 188 -0.82 -4.15 -25.36
CA GLU A 188 -0.96 -5.62 -25.37
C GLU A 188 0.15 -6.39 -26.12
N GLN A 189 1.15 -5.71 -26.66
CA GLN A 189 2.29 -6.37 -27.31
C GLN A 189 3.20 -7.07 -26.28
N VAL A 190 3.57 -8.33 -26.56
CA VAL A 190 4.61 -9.05 -25.80
C VAL A 190 5.98 -8.73 -26.38
N VAL A 191 6.91 -8.35 -25.52
CA VAL A 191 8.29 -7.98 -25.85
C VAL A 191 9.29 -8.56 -24.86
N LYS A 192 10.56 -8.59 -25.23
CA LYS A 192 11.64 -9.04 -24.35
C LYS A 192 12.30 -7.87 -23.64
N VAL A 193 12.44 -7.97 -22.33
CA VAL A 193 13.11 -6.96 -21.51
C VAL A 193 14.22 -7.58 -20.69
N GLU A 194 15.34 -6.88 -20.59
CA GLU A 194 16.48 -7.24 -19.77
C GLU A 194 16.47 -6.45 -18.46
N ILE A 195 16.73 -7.14 -17.35
CA ILE A 195 16.88 -6.52 -16.03
C ILE A 195 18.22 -5.79 -15.97
N LEU A 196 18.20 -4.46 -15.82
CA LEU A 196 19.41 -3.67 -15.64
C LEU A 196 19.77 -3.46 -14.17
N GLU A 197 18.75 -3.35 -13.31
CA GLU A 197 18.98 -3.01 -11.90
C GLU A 197 17.92 -3.66 -11.02
N LEU A 198 18.35 -4.19 -9.88
CA LEU A 198 17.52 -4.70 -8.80
C LEU A 198 17.66 -3.76 -7.59
N LYS A 199 16.62 -3.69 -6.77
CA LYS A 199 16.65 -3.06 -5.45
C LYS A 199 17.32 -3.98 -4.43
N GLU A 200 17.62 -3.45 -3.24
CA GLU A 200 18.19 -4.22 -2.11
C GLU A 200 17.30 -5.39 -1.65
N ASP A 201 15.99 -5.31 -1.93
CA ASP A 201 14.98 -6.34 -1.66
C ASP A 201 14.81 -7.37 -2.81
N GLY A 202 15.65 -7.29 -3.85
CA GLY A 202 15.61 -8.19 -5.02
C GLY A 202 14.53 -7.84 -6.06
N ILE A 203 13.77 -6.76 -5.85
CA ILE A 203 12.73 -6.31 -6.79
C ILE A 203 13.36 -5.59 -7.98
N ILE A 204 12.84 -5.85 -9.18
CA ILE A 204 13.27 -5.18 -10.41
C ILE A 204 13.08 -3.66 -10.28
N LYS A 205 14.18 -2.91 -10.38
CA LYS A 205 14.21 -1.45 -10.32
C LYS A 205 14.16 -0.83 -11.70
N LYS A 206 14.87 -1.45 -12.66
CA LYS A 206 15.05 -0.90 -14.00
C LYS A 206 15.18 -2.00 -15.04
N ILE A 207 14.55 -1.80 -16.19
CA ILE A 207 14.59 -2.72 -17.32
C ILE A 207 14.96 -2.01 -18.62
N ARG A 208 15.40 -2.79 -19.61
CA ARG A 208 15.70 -2.32 -20.96
C ARG A 208 14.98 -3.20 -21.97
N LEU A 209 14.30 -2.59 -22.93
CA LEU A 209 13.74 -3.30 -24.07
C LEU A 209 14.85 -3.87 -24.99
N ILE A 210 14.85 -5.18 -25.17
CA ILE A 210 15.64 -5.89 -26.17
C ILE A 210 14.79 -6.08 -27.43
N ASP A 211 15.38 -5.73 -28.58
CA ASP A 211 14.77 -5.97 -29.89
C ASP A 211 14.90 -7.45 -30.30
#